data_AF-A0A3C1ZGK7-F1
#
_entry.id   AF-A0A3C1ZGK7-F1
#
_cell.length_a   1.000
_cell.length_b   1.000
_cell.length_c   1.000
_cell.angle_alpha   90.00
_cell.angle_beta   90.00
_cell.angle_gamma   90.00
#
_symmetry.space_group_name_H-M   'P 1'
#
loop_
_entity.id
_entity.type
_entity.pdbx_description
1 polymer ?
#
loop_
_entity_poly.entity_id
_entity_poly.type
_entity_poly.pdbx_seq_one_letter_code
_entity_poly.pdbx_strand_id
1 'polypeptide(L)'
;MGIEEAIAQGMPSDGGLFVPDKLPSLPARVFHPGKLGYAELAYLVLEPFFPDWGPKLRSILEKAYGSLFDHPEIAPLRSLGTEGPGLYLLELFHGPTCAFKDMALSLLGGFLRESLDRLGWKEPVLVLTATSGDTGSAALAGLSGVEGVHTAVFYPSEGTSEIQRLQMICTSSERRYVAGLEGDFDDAQRAVKRAFTRASAGEGPLAGLRLSSANSIN
;
A
#
# COMPACT_ATOMS: atom_id res chain seq x y z
N MET A 1 -10.40 -16.71 8.30
CA MET A 1 -9.44 -15.63 8.58
C MET A 1 -10.17 -14.33 8.30
N GLY A 2 -10.08 -13.32 9.17
CA GLY A 2 -10.65 -12.01 8.92
C GLY A 2 -9.77 -11.18 7.99
N ILE A 3 -10.32 -10.07 7.49
CA ILE A 3 -9.60 -9.17 6.60
C ILE A 3 -8.46 -8.44 7.34
N GLU A 4 -8.64 -8.21 8.64
CA GLU A 4 -7.64 -7.63 9.52
C GLU A 4 -6.39 -8.51 9.61
N GLU A 5 -6.55 -9.84 9.78
CA GLU A 5 -5.40 -10.74 9.76
C GLU A 5 -4.74 -10.79 8.39
N ALA A 6 -5.52 -10.78 7.31
CA ALA A 6 -4.98 -10.79 5.95
C ALA A 6 -4.13 -9.54 5.68
N ILE A 7 -4.61 -8.35 6.04
CA ILE A 7 -3.89 -7.08 5.91
C ILE A 7 -2.64 -7.07 6.79
N ALA A 8 -2.78 -7.47 8.06
CA ALA A 8 -1.67 -7.45 9.02
C ALA A 8 -0.55 -8.45 8.66
N GLN A 9 -0.89 -9.62 8.14
CA GLN A 9 0.09 -10.62 7.68
C GLN A 9 0.69 -10.25 6.32
N GLY A 10 -0.12 -9.71 5.41
CA GLY A 10 0.27 -9.33 4.05
C GLY A 10 0.59 -10.50 3.11
N MET A 11 1.21 -11.57 3.59
CA MET A 11 1.52 -12.77 2.81
C MET A 11 1.22 -14.04 3.63
N PRO A 12 0.43 -14.98 3.08
CA PRO A 12 0.20 -16.29 3.69
C PRO A 12 1.51 -17.09 3.88
N SER A 13 1.54 -17.95 4.90
CA SER A 13 2.71 -18.81 5.19
C SER A 13 2.96 -19.90 4.14
N ASP A 14 1.95 -20.27 3.35
CA ASP A 14 2.05 -21.23 2.25
C ASP A 14 2.52 -20.60 0.93
N GLY A 15 2.77 -19.29 0.91
CA GLY A 15 3.19 -18.54 -0.27
C GLY A 15 2.07 -18.21 -1.26
N GLY A 16 0.81 -18.45 -0.90
CA GLY A 16 -0.37 -18.07 -1.70
C GLY A 16 -0.72 -16.58 -1.63
N LEU A 17 -1.97 -16.25 -1.98
CA LEU A 17 -2.55 -14.90 -1.87
C LEU A 17 -3.85 -14.96 -1.09
N PHE A 18 -4.11 -13.96 -0.24
CA PHE A 18 -5.41 -13.80 0.38
C PHE A 18 -6.41 -13.26 -0.65
N VAL A 19 -7.57 -13.91 -0.73
CA VAL A 19 -8.70 -13.47 -1.54
C VAL A 19 -9.98 -13.65 -0.73
N PRO A 20 -11.00 -12.81 -0.92
CA PRO A 20 -12.28 -13.01 -0.26
C PRO A 20 -12.95 -14.29 -0.77
N ASP A 21 -13.52 -15.09 0.13
CA ASP A 21 -14.27 -16.30 -0.24
C ASP A 21 -15.46 -15.99 -1.18
N LYS A 22 -16.01 -14.77 -1.07
CA LYS A 22 -17.08 -14.24 -1.93
C LYS A 22 -16.84 -12.77 -2.19
N LEU A 23 -16.97 -12.36 -3.45
CA LEU A 23 -17.00 -10.95 -3.80
C LEU A 23 -18.33 -10.34 -3.32
N PRO A 24 -18.31 -9.26 -2.52
CA PRO A 24 -19.53 -8.61 -2.09
C PRO A 24 -20.21 -7.90 -3.27
N SER A 25 -21.53 -7.74 -3.17
CA SER A 25 -22.28 -6.93 -4.14
C SER A 25 -22.06 -5.46 -3.84
N LEU A 26 -21.75 -4.68 -4.88
CA LEU A 26 -21.60 -3.23 -4.73
C LEU A 26 -22.98 -2.55 -4.70
N PRO A 27 -23.17 -1.51 -3.88
CA PRO A 27 -24.42 -0.77 -3.87
C PRO A 27 -24.61 -0.03 -5.19
N ALA A 28 -25.85 0.08 -5.66
CA ALA A 28 -26.20 0.71 -6.95
C ALA A 28 -25.69 2.16 -7.08
N ARG A 29 -25.48 2.84 -5.94
CA ARG A 29 -24.93 4.20 -5.85
C ARG A 29 -23.48 4.30 -6.37
N VAL A 30 -22.69 3.22 -6.36
CA VAL A 30 -21.33 3.20 -6.96
C VAL A 30 -21.40 3.49 -8.46
N PHE A 31 -22.40 2.95 -9.16
CA PHE A 31 -22.56 3.11 -10.61
C PHE A 31 -23.26 4.43 -10.99
N HIS A 32 -23.87 5.11 -10.02
CA HIS A 32 -24.53 6.40 -10.18
C HIS A 32 -24.12 7.35 -9.06
N PRO A 33 -22.83 7.73 -8.97
CA PRO A 33 -22.28 8.42 -7.81
C PRO A 33 -22.74 9.87 -7.70
N GLY A 34 -23.26 10.48 -8.77
CA GLY A 34 -23.66 11.88 -8.76
C GLY A 34 -22.45 12.80 -8.54
N LYS A 35 -22.46 13.60 -7.47
CA LYS A 35 -21.39 14.57 -7.13
C LYS A 35 -20.52 14.14 -5.94
N LEU A 36 -20.38 12.83 -5.71
CA LEU A 36 -19.52 12.32 -4.64
C LEU A 36 -18.05 12.68 -4.89
N GLY A 37 -17.33 13.02 -3.81
CA GLY A 37 -15.88 13.10 -3.85
C GLY A 37 -15.21 11.72 -3.94
N TYR A 38 -13.92 11.68 -4.26
CA TYR A 38 -13.18 10.42 -4.44
C TYR A 38 -13.22 9.53 -3.19
N ALA A 39 -12.96 10.10 -2.00
CA ALA A 39 -13.01 9.37 -0.74
C ALA A 39 -14.40 8.77 -0.43
N GLU A 40 -15.47 9.47 -0.78
CA GLU A 40 -16.84 8.98 -0.57
C GLU A 40 -17.20 7.85 -1.53
N LEU A 41 -16.78 7.95 -2.79
CA LEU A 41 -16.94 6.87 -3.76
C LEU A 41 -16.12 5.64 -3.33
N ALA A 42 -14.88 5.84 -2.91
CA ALA A 42 -14.03 4.77 -2.39
C ALA A 42 -14.65 4.10 -1.15
N TYR A 43 -15.30 4.86 -0.27
CA TYR A 43 -16.05 4.31 0.87
C TYR A 43 -17.17 3.38 0.39
N LEU A 44 -17.97 3.78 -0.61
CA LEU A 44 -19.04 2.95 -1.14
C LEU A 44 -18.55 1.65 -1.79
N VAL A 45 -17.35 1.67 -2.38
CA VAL A 45 -16.73 0.50 -3.01
C VAL A 45 -16.14 -0.44 -1.96
N LEU A 46 -15.49 0.11 -0.93
CA LEU A 46 -14.73 -0.67 0.05
C LEU A 46 -15.58 -1.14 1.24
N GLU A 47 -16.59 -0.38 1.67
CA GLU A 47 -17.41 -0.73 2.85
C GLU A 47 -17.96 -2.17 2.85
N PRO A 48 -18.41 -2.74 1.71
CA PRO A 48 -18.86 -4.13 1.67
C PRO A 48 -17.77 -5.18 1.97
N PHE A 49 -16.49 -4.82 1.83
CA PHE A 49 -15.35 -5.66 2.22
C PHE A 49 -14.96 -5.48 3.70
N PHE A 50 -15.39 -4.39 4.32
CA PHE A 50 -15.04 -3.96 5.68
C PHE A 50 -16.28 -3.63 6.52
N PRO A 51 -17.25 -4.55 6.65
CA PRO A 51 -18.57 -4.24 7.24
C PRO A 51 -18.47 -3.72 8.69
N ASP A 52 -17.45 -4.16 9.43
CA ASP A 52 -17.28 -3.81 10.85
C ASP A 52 -16.41 -2.57 11.08
N TRP A 53 -15.90 -1.92 10.03
CA TRP A 53 -14.98 -0.77 10.14
C TRP A 53 -15.71 0.57 10.30
N GLY A 54 -16.92 0.68 9.73
CA GLY A 54 -17.83 1.81 9.93
C GLY A 54 -17.15 3.18 9.79
N PRO A 55 -17.27 4.09 10.78
CA PRO A 55 -16.70 5.44 10.72
C PRO A 55 -15.18 5.47 10.54
N LYS A 56 -14.45 4.43 10.98
CA LYS A 56 -13.00 4.40 10.86
C LYS A 56 -12.56 4.29 9.40
N LEU A 57 -13.23 3.44 8.61
CA LEU A 57 -12.95 3.29 7.18
C LEU A 57 -13.04 4.65 6.46
N ARG A 58 -14.11 5.41 6.74
CA ARG A 58 -14.30 6.76 6.20
C ARG A 58 -13.15 7.70 6.59
N SER A 59 -12.76 7.73 7.86
CA SER A 59 -11.65 8.57 8.34
C SER A 59 -10.32 8.22 7.67
N ILE A 60 -10.04 6.93 7.44
CA ILE A 60 -8.84 6.48 6.74
C ILE A 60 -8.85 6.96 5.28
N LEU A 61 -9.98 6.80 4.59
CA LEU A 61 -10.13 7.20 3.19
C LEU A 61 -10.03 8.72 3.00
N GLU A 62 -10.64 9.50 3.88
CA GLU A 62 -10.57 10.97 3.85
C GLU A 62 -9.14 11.47 4.11
N LYS A 63 -8.40 10.80 5.00
CA LYS A 63 -6.98 11.13 5.25
C LYS A 63 -6.10 10.76 4.06
N ALA A 64 -6.31 9.58 3.47
CA ALA A 64 -5.49 9.09 2.37
C ALA A 64 -5.74 9.88 1.08
N TYR A 65 -7.00 10.11 0.72
CA TYR A 65 -7.44 10.81 -0.49
C TYR A 65 -7.80 12.27 -0.21
N GLY A 66 -6.99 12.91 0.63
CA GLY A 66 -7.11 14.32 1.00
C GLY A 66 -5.89 15.10 0.52
N SER A 67 -5.28 15.85 1.44
CA SER A 67 -4.15 16.75 1.15
C SER A 67 -2.84 16.07 0.77
N LEU A 68 -2.77 14.74 0.77
CA LEU A 68 -1.61 13.99 0.26
C LEU A 68 -1.54 14.02 -1.26
N PHE A 69 -2.67 14.27 -1.91
CA PHE A 69 -2.76 14.41 -3.36
C PHE A 69 -2.81 15.89 -3.73
N ASP A 70 -2.06 16.28 -4.75
CA ASP A 70 -1.96 17.67 -5.20
C ASP A 70 -3.09 18.10 -6.14
N HIS A 71 -4.01 17.19 -6.48
CA HIS A 71 -5.19 17.43 -7.29
C HIS A 71 -6.49 17.14 -6.51
N PRO A 72 -7.48 18.05 -6.48
CA PRO A 72 -8.71 17.88 -5.67
C PRO A 72 -9.61 16.72 -6.13
N GLU A 73 -9.56 16.34 -7.40
CA GLU A 73 -10.27 15.16 -7.91
C GLU A 73 -9.55 13.84 -7.60
N ILE A 74 -8.33 13.89 -7.05
CA ILE A 74 -7.42 12.77 -6.73
C ILE A 74 -6.95 12.00 -7.98
N ALA A 75 -7.88 11.55 -8.82
CA ALA A 75 -7.64 10.86 -10.07
C ALA A 75 -8.45 11.51 -11.22
N PRO A 76 -8.07 12.70 -11.70
CA PRO A 76 -8.81 13.40 -12.76
C PRO A 76 -8.73 12.65 -14.09
N LEU A 77 -9.81 12.72 -14.86
CA LEU A 77 -9.89 12.18 -16.21
C LEU A 77 -9.71 13.31 -17.23
N ARG A 78 -8.69 13.21 -18.09
CA ARG A 78 -8.41 14.19 -19.16
C ARG A 78 -8.75 13.61 -20.52
N SER A 79 -9.44 14.38 -21.36
CA SER A 79 -9.62 14.03 -22.78
C SER A 79 -8.35 14.40 -23.55
N LEU A 80 -7.83 13.49 -24.37
CA LEU A 80 -6.62 13.67 -25.19
C LEU A 80 -6.92 13.92 -26.68
N GLY A 81 -8.18 13.96 -27.09
CA GLY A 81 -8.57 14.21 -28.47
C GLY A 81 -9.97 14.81 -28.59
N THR A 82 -10.23 15.43 -29.74
CA THR A 82 -11.51 16.07 -30.08
C THR A 82 -12.25 15.37 -31.23
N GLU A 83 -11.61 14.42 -31.92
CA GLU A 83 -12.20 13.68 -33.05
C GLU A 83 -11.93 12.16 -32.90
N GLY A 84 -12.95 11.33 -33.17
CA GLY A 84 -12.89 9.86 -33.03
C GLY A 84 -13.45 9.32 -31.70
N PRO A 85 -13.38 8.00 -31.44
CA PRO A 85 -13.75 7.45 -30.13
C PRO A 85 -12.86 8.10 -29.07
N GLY A 86 -13.50 8.73 -28.07
CA GLY A 86 -12.80 9.59 -27.11
C GLY A 86 -11.63 8.87 -26.42
N LEU A 87 -10.44 9.43 -26.56
CA LEU A 87 -9.25 8.99 -25.83
C LEU A 87 -9.17 9.77 -24.52
N TYR A 88 -9.08 9.05 -23.40
CA TYR A 88 -8.97 9.64 -22.08
C TYR A 88 -7.76 9.14 -21.33
N LEU A 89 -7.13 10.02 -20.55
CA LEU A 89 -6.06 9.73 -19.61
C LEU A 89 -6.61 9.86 -18.19
N LEU A 90 -6.58 8.77 -17.43
CA LEU A 90 -6.82 8.81 -15.99
C LEU A 90 -5.49 9.08 -15.29
N GLU A 91 -5.34 10.27 -14.74
CA GLU A 91 -4.10 10.68 -14.09
C GLU A 91 -4.04 10.11 -12.67
N LEU A 92 -3.16 9.15 -12.43
CA LEU A 92 -2.98 8.50 -11.12
C LEU A 92 -1.66 8.90 -10.45
N PHE A 93 -1.05 10.00 -10.89
CA PHE A 93 0.28 10.44 -10.48
C PHE A 93 0.26 11.73 -9.64
N HIS A 94 -0.91 12.09 -9.10
CA HIS A 94 -1.08 13.28 -8.26
C HIS A 94 -0.78 13.01 -6.77
N GLY A 95 -0.28 11.82 -6.45
CA GLY A 95 0.12 11.43 -5.10
C GLY A 95 1.55 11.87 -4.74
N PRO A 96 1.99 11.63 -3.50
CA PRO A 96 3.25 12.13 -2.97
C PRO A 96 4.50 11.63 -3.70
N THR A 97 4.41 10.56 -4.48
CA THR A 97 5.55 9.96 -5.20
C THR A 97 5.42 10.05 -6.71
N CYS A 98 4.37 10.72 -7.20
CA CYS A 98 4.05 10.88 -8.61
C CYS A 98 3.82 9.55 -9.35
N ALA A 99 3.29 8.54 -8.66
CA ALA A 99 3.04 7.22 -9.22
C ALA A 99 1.70 6.64 -8.74
N PHE A 100 1.07 5.82 -9.58
CA PHE A 100 -0.24 5.22 -9.28
C PHE A 100 -0.26 4.35 -8.00
N LYS A 101 0.91 3.91 -7.52
CA LYS A 101 1.03 3.11 -6.29
C LYS A 101 0.61 3.91 -5.04
N ASP A 102 0.66 5.24 -5.12
CA ASP A 102 0.15 6.12 -4.07
C ASP A 102 -1.34 5.87 -3.79
N MET A 103 -2.13 5.53 -4.81
CA MET A 103 -3.56 5.28 -4.66
C MET A 103 -3.88 4.17 -3.65
N ALA A 104 -3.03 3.13 -3.59
CA ALA A 104 -3.19 2.01 -2.66
C ALA A 104 -2.37 2.21 -1.38
N LEU A 105 -1.10 2.62 -1.52
CA LEU A 105 -0.18 2.66 -0.39
C LEU A 105 -0.46 3.80 0.58
N SER A 106 -1.14 4.87 0.15
CA SER A 106 -1.67 5.89 1.05
C SER A 106 -2.78 5.37 1.97
N LEU A 107 -3.49 4.29 1.61
CA LEU A 107 -4.48 3.62 2.47
C LEU A 107 -3.86 2.61 3.42
N LEU A 108 -2.85 1.87 2.93
CA LEU A 108 -2.27 0.73 3.63
C LEU A 108 -1.84 1.06 5.06
N GLY A 109 -1.28 2.24 5.29
CA GLY A 109 -0.89 2.68 6.63
C GLY A 109 -2.07 2.76 7.61
N GLY A 110 -3.20 3.33 7.17
CA GLY A 110 -4.42 3.39 7.97
C GLY A 110 -5.05 2.01 8.18
N PHE A 111 -5.03 1.17 7.14
CA PHE A 111 -5.57 -0.19 7.19
C PHE A 111 -4.76 -1.09 8.12
N LEU A 112 -3.44 -1.02 8.06
CA LEU A 112 -2.56 -1.74 8.99
C LEU A 112 -2.82 -1.29 10.42
N ARG A 113 -2.86 0.03 10.70
CA ARG A 113 -3.11 0.53 12.05
C ARG A 113 -4.43 0.03 12.63
N GLU A 114 -5.52 0.16 11.86
CA GLU A 114 -6.84 -0.32 12.31
C GLU A 114 -6.86 -1.84 12.48
N SER A 115 -6.20 -2.59 11.60
CA SER A 115 -6.08 -4.05 11.72
C SER A 115 -5.33 -4.44 13.01
N LEU A 116 -4.21 -3.77 13.31
CA LEU A 116 -3.46 -4.03 14.55
C LEU A 116 -4.28 -3.73 15.81
N ASP A 117 -5.05 -2.63 15.80
CA ASP A 117 -5.95 -2.27 16.89
C ASP A 117 -7.03 -3.32 17.10
N ARG A 118 -7.70 -3.76 16.03
CA ARG A 118 -8.76 -4.78 16.07
C ARG A 118 -8.26 -6.15 16.52
N LEU A 119 -7.06 -6.52 16.10
CA LEU A 119 -6.42 -7.77 16.51
C LEU A 119 -5.82 -7.71 17.92
N GLY A 120 -5.76 -6.53 18.54
CA GLY A 120 -5.11 -6.32 19.83
C GLY A 120 -3.60 -6.54 19.80
N TRP A 121 -2.97 -6.40 18.63
CA TRP A 121 -1.52 -6.59 18.47
C TRP A 121 -0.78 -5.37 18.97
N LYS A 122 0.02 -5.56 20.03
CA LYS A 122 0.80 -4.49 20.66
C LYS A 122 2.23 -4.42 20.11
N GLU A 123 2.73 -5.52 19.56
CA GLU A 123 4.06 -5.54 18.98
C GLU A 123 4.08 -4.84 17.62
N PRO A 124 5.16 -4.12 17.29
CA PRO A 124 5.28 -3.48 15.99
C PRO A 124 5.37 -4.51 14.85
N VAL A 125 4.83 -4.13 13.69
CA VAL A 125 4.98 -4.88 12.43
C VAL A 125 6.09 -4.27 11.60
N LEU A 126 6.96 -5.12 11.06
CA LEU A 126 7.97 -4.72 10.07
C LEU A 126 7.47 -5.05 8.67
N VAL A 127 7.18 -4.02 7.89
CA VAL A 127 6.78 -4.13 6.49
C VAL A 127 8.03 -4.23 5.61
N LEU A 128 8.20 -5.36 4.92
CA LEU A 128 9.29 -5.61 3.99
C LEU A 128 8.82 -5.42 2.55
N THR A 129 9.55 -4.61 1.80
CA THR A 129 9.24 -4.28 0.41
C THR A 129 10.48 -4.47 -0.47
N ALA A 130 10.32 -5.17 -1.59
CA ALA A 130 11.31 -5.21 -2.65
C ALA A 130 10.80 -4.35 -3.81
N THR A 131 11.64 -3.51 -4.40
CA THR A 131 11.21 -2.58 -5.44
C THR A 131 12.27 -2.40 -6.53
N SER A 132 11.83 -2.05 -7.73
CA SER A 132 12.68 -1.51 -8.79
C SER A 132 12.65 0.03 -8.85
N GLY A 133 11.87 0.67 -7.96
CA GLY A 133 11.68 2.12 -7.92
C GLY A 133 10.42 2.51 -7.13
N ASP A 134 9.35 2.89 -7.85
CA ASP A 134 8.16 3.57 -7.28
C ASP A 134 7.52 2.88 -6.07
N THR A 135 7.45 1.54 -6.03
CA THR A 135 6.78 0.83 -4.90
C THR A 135 7.44 1.16 -3.57
N GLY A 136 8.77 1.29 -3.57
CA GLY A 136 9.53 1.62 -2.39
C GLY A 136 9.23 3.04 -1.92
N SER A 137 9.27 4.01 -2.83
CA SER A 137 8.94 5.41 -2.54
C SER A 137 7.52 5.51 -1.96
N ALA A 138 6.54 4.90 -2.62
CA ALA A 138 5.14 4.97 -2.22
C ALA A 138 4.89 4.23 -0.89
N ALA A 139 5.58 3.13 -0.62
CA ALA A 139 5.48 2.43 0.66
C ALA A 139 6.07 3.25 1.80
N LEU A 140 7.23 3.88 1.58
CA LEU A 140 7.86 4.77 2.56
C LEU A 140 6.99 6.01 2.87
N ALA A 141 6.35 6.57 1.84
CA ALA A 141 5.44 7.70 1.99
C ALA A 141 4.12 7.30 2.67
N GLY A 142 3.49 6.20 2.24
CA GLY A 142 2.18 5.75 2.74
C GLY A 142 2.20 5.18 4.15
N LEU A 143 3.30 4.53 4.55
CA LEU A 143 3.50 4.00 5.90
C LEU A 143 4.15 5.01 6.85
N SER A 144 4.33 6.24 6.37
CA SER A 144 5.01 7.29 7.09
C SER A 144 4.28 7.69 8.39
N GLY A 145 4.96 7.56 9.53
CA GLY A 145 4.42 8.01 10.82
C GLY A 145 3.27 7.15 11.36
N VAL A 146 3.08 5.95 10.82
CA VAL A 146 2.09 5.00 11.31
C VAL A 146 2.61 4.33 12.58
N GLU A 147 1.94 4.54 13.70
CA GLU A 147 2.32 3.96 14.99
C GLU A 147 2.29 2.44 14.94
N GLY A 148 3.34 1.79 15.46
CA GLY A 148 3.46 0.34 15.47
C GLY A 148 3.82 -0.27 14.10
N VAL A 149 4.15 0.55 13.09
CA VAL A 149 4.58 0.07 11.78
C VAL A 149 5.98 0.58 11.47
N HIS A 150 6.88 -0.36 11.16
CA HIS A 150 8.23 -0.10 10.67
C HIS A 150 8.28 -0.49 9.20
N THR A 151 9.14 0.15 8.40
CA THR A 151 9.24 -0.15 6.96
C THR A 151 10.69 -0.39 6.57
N ALA A 152 10.96 -1.48 5.86
CA ALA A 152 12.25 -1.75 5.25
C ALA A 152 12.08 -1.96 3.74
N VAL A 153 12.77 -1.13 2.95
CA VAL A 153 12.75 -1.17 1.49
C VAL A 153 14.10 -1.61 0.96
N PHE A 154 14.07 -2.60 0.09
CA PHE A 154 15.23 -3.14 -0.62
C PHE A 154 15.07 -2.89 -2.12
N TYR A 155 16.09 -2.32 -2.75
CA TYR A 155 16.10 -2.00 -4.18
C TYR A 155 17.45 -2.37 -4.78
N PRO A 156 17.55 -2.68 -6.09
CA PRO A 156 18.85 -2.91 -6.71
C PRO A 156 19.65 -1.61 -6.73
N SER A 157 20.89 -1.64 -6.25
CA SER A 157 21.75 -0.46 -6.13
C SER A 157 22.02 0.19 -7.48
N GLU A 158 22.02 -0.63 -8.54
CA GLU A 158 22.13 -0.22 -9.94
C GLU A 158 20.78 -0.42 -10.66
N GLY A 159 20.51 0.39 -11.69
CA GLY A 159 19.32 0.26 -12.54
C GLY A 159 18.02 0.87 -11.98
N THR A 160 18.02 1.36 -10.73
CA THR A 160 16.93 2.20 -10.19
C THR A 160 17.13 3.65 -10.65
N SER A 161 16.07 4.31 -11.13
CA SER A 161 16.15 5.72 -11.53
C SER A 161 16.62 6.61 -10.38
N GLU A 162 17.43 7.62 -10.67
CA GLU A 162 17.96 8.53 -9.65
C GLU A 162 16.85 9.22 -8.86
N ILE A 163 15.77 9.65 -9.52
CA ILE A 163 14.63 10.31 -8.85
C ILE A 163 13.97 9.34 -7.85
N GLN A 164 13.73 8.08 -8.25
CA GLN A 164 13.13 7.06 -7.38
C GLN A 164 14.07 6.72 -6.22
N ARG A 165 15.36 6.58 -6.49
CA ARG A 165 16.38 6.35 -5.46
C ARG A 165 16.38 7.50 -4.44
N LEU A 166 16.38 8.75 -4.90
CA LEU A 166 16.35 9.94 -4.04
C LEU A 166 15.06 10.01 -3.23
N GLN A 167 13.89 9.75 -3.83
CA GLN A 167 12.63 9.65 -3.09
C GLN A 167 12.73 8.63 -1.94
N MET A 168 13.39 7.48 -2.14
CA MET A 168 13.58 6.49 -1.08
C MET A 168 14.60 6.94 -0.02
N ILE A 169 15.79 7.40 -0.41
CA ILE A 169 16.88 7.67 0.55
C ILE A 169 16.78 9.03 1.25
N CYS A 170 16.08 10.01 0.66
CA CYS A 170 15.92 11.35 1.23
C CYS A 170 14.66 11.47 2.09
N THR A 171 13.77 10.47 2.08
CA THR A 171 12.60 10.43 2.95
C THR A 171 13.06 10.24 4.41
N SER A 172 13.11 11.33 5.17
CA SER A 172 13.52 11.30 6.57
C SER A 172 12.37 10.80 7.45
N SER A 173 12.63 9.76 8.24
CA SER A 173 11.77 9.36 9.34
C SER A 173 12.40 8.32 10.22
N GLU A 174 12.00 8.35 11.49
CA GLU A 174 12.15 7.24 12.41
C GLU A 174 11.56 5.94 11.83
N ARG A 175 12.18 4.80 12.16
CA ARG A 175 11.65 3.45 11.87
C ARG A 175 11.49 3.10 10.39
N ARG A 176 12.23 3.79 9.51
CA ARG A 176 12.38 3.44 8.08
C ARG A 176 13.80 3.02 7.79
N TYR A 177 13.93 1.95 7.03
CA TYR A 177 15.21 1.36 6.64
C TYR A 177 15.22 1.22 5.12
N VAL A 178 16.26 1.71 4.47
CA VAL A 178 16.38 1.66 3.01
C VAL A 178 17.77 1.13 2.68
N ALA A 179 17.83 0.06 1.90
CA ALA A 179 19.09 -0.57 1.52
C ALA A 179 19.12 -0.88 0.03
N GLY A 180 20.17 -0.40 -0.65
CA GLY A 180 20.51 -0.83 -2.00
C GLY A 180 21.20 -2.19 -1.92
N LEU A 181 20.76 -3.14 -2.75
CA LEU A 181 21.33 -4.48 -2.85
C LEU A 181 22.12 -4.60 -4.15
N GLU A 182 23.29 -5.23 -4.08
CA GLU A 182 24.01 -5.65 -5.28
C GLU A 182 23.23 -6.78 -5.96
N GLY A 183 22.94 -6.62 -7.26
CA GLY A 183 22.11 -7.53 -8.03
C GLY A 183 20.95 -6.81 -8.73
N ASP A 184 19.96 -7.59 -9.19
CA ASP A 184 18.77 -7.07 -9.86
C ASP A 184 17.53 -7.04 -8.95
N PHE A 185 16.39 -6.65 -9.52
CA PHE A 185 15.11 -6.65 -8.78
C PHE A 185 14.70 -8.05 -8.30
N ASP A 186 14.99 -9.10 -9.08
CA ASP A 186 14.65 -10.46 -8.70
C ASP A 186 15.48 -10.93 -7.50
N ASP A 187 16.75 -10.50 -7.39
CA ASP A 187 17.59 -10.71 -6.21
C ASP A 187 16.98 -10.08 -4.95
N ALA A 188 16.54 -8.82 -5.05
CA ALA A 188 15.87 -8.13 -3.96
C ALA A 188 14.57 -8.83 -3.55
N GLN A 189 13.76 -9.24 -4.52
CA GLN A 189 12.52 -9.97 -4.26
C GLN A 189 12.78 -11.34 -3.62
N ARG A 190 13.78 -12.09 -4.11
CA ARG A 190 14.20 -13.37 -3.50
C ARG A 190 14.70 -13.16 -2.08
N ALA A 191 15.46 -12.10 -1.81
CA ALA A 191 15.97 -11.80 -0.47
C ALA A 191 14.83 -11.54 0.53
N VAL A 192 13.83 -10.72 0.16
CA VAL A 192 12.65 -10.47 0.99
C VAL A 192 11.86 -11.77 1.23
N LYS A 193 11.56 -12.55 0.18
CA LYS A 193 10.84 -13.83 0.33
C LYS A 193 11.58 -14.83 1.25
N ARG A 194 12.91 -14.92 1.13
CA ARG A 194 13.74 -15.74 2.03
C ARG A 194 13.67 -15.25 3.46
N ALA A 195 13.73 -13.93 3.68
CA ALA A 195 13.63 -13.34 5.02
C ALA A 195 12.29 -13.69 5.68
N PHE A 196 11.18 -13.59 4.95
CA PHE A 196 9.86 -14.05 5.41
C PHE A 196 9.87 -15.52 5.80
N THR A 197 10.29 -16.40 4.87
CA THR A 197 10.26 -17.85 5.07
C THR A 197 11.06 -18.25 6.32
N ARG A 198 12.25 -17.67 6.50
CA ARG A 198 13.12 -17.95 7.65
C ARG A 198 12.53 -17.42 8.94
N ALA A 199 12.01 -16.19 8.95
CA ALA A 199 11.37 -15.63 10.14
C ALA A 199 10.14 -16.44 10.58
N SER A 200 9.31 -16.90 9.64
CA SER A 200 8.17 -17.78 9.90
C SER A 200 8.59 -19.16 10.45
N ALA A 201 9.78 -19.65 10.08
CA ALA A 201 10.39 -20.84 10.66
C ALA A 201 11.09 -20.59 12.01
N GLY A 202 11.06 -19.35 12.53
CA GLY A 202 11.75 -18.98 13.77
C GLY A 202 13.27 -18.82 13.62
N GLU A 203 13.76 -18.63 12.39
CA GLU A 203 15.18 -18.53 12.07
C GLU A 203 15.63 -17.10 11.73
N GLY A 204 16.89 -16.82 12.04
CA GLY A 204 17.56 -15.58 11.63
C GLY A 204 17.17 -14.36 12.49
N PRO A 205 17.69 -13.18 12.14
CA PRO A 205 17.57 -11.98 12.98
C PRO A 205 16.17 -11.38 13.03
N LEU A 206 15.27 -11.78 12.12
CA LEU A 206 13.88 -11.34 12.09
C LEU A 206 12.93 -12.33 12.78
N ALA A 207 13.45 -13.43 13.34
CA ALA A 207 12.66 -14.39 14.08
C ALA A 207 11.95 -13.72 15.27
N GLY A 208 10.65 -14.00 15.44
CA GLY A 208 9.83 -13.41 16.49
C GLY A 208 9.30 -12.01 16.18
N LEU A 209 9.71 -11.39 15.06
CA LEU A 209 9.08 -10.16 14.57
C LEU A 209 7.82 -10.50 13.79
N ARG A 210 6.82 -9.62 13.87
CA ARG A 210 5.66 -9.67 12.98
C ARG A 210 6.07 -9.03 11.65
N LEU A 211 6.08 -9.81 10.59
CA LEU A 211 6.41 -9.34 9.24
C LEU A 211 5.13 -9.14 8.43
N SER A 212 5.14 -8.11 7.58
CA SER A 212 4.12 -7.85 6.56
C SER A 212 4.78 -7.33 5.29
N SER A 213 4.05 -7.24 4.18
CA SER A 213 4.58 -6.77 2.90
C SER A 213 3.71 -5.65 2.31
N ALA A 214 4.36 -4.67 1.68
CA ALA A 214 3.73 -3.63 0.86
C ALA A 214 4.06 -3.80 -0.64
N ASN A 215 4.42 -5.02 -1.06
CA ASN A 215 4.42 -5.39 -2.47
C ASN A 215 2.97 -5.52 -2.99
N SER A 216 2.80 -5.77 -4.29
CA SER A 216 1.48 -5.95 -4.96
C SER A 216 0.65 -7.16 -4.50
N ILE A 217 1.01 -7.76 -3.37
CA ILE A 217 0.40 -8.95 -2.77
C ILE A 217 -0.60 -8.56 -1.67
N ASN A 218 -0.43 -7.37 -1.07
CA ASN A 218 -1.38 -6.77 -0.12
C ASN A 218 -2.39 -5.89 -0.87
#